data_AF-A0A8C4M9W6-F1
#
_entry.id   AF-A0A8C4M9W6-F1
#
_cell.length_a   1.000
_cell.length_b   1.000
_cell.length_c   1.000
_cell.angle_alpha   90.00
_cell.angle_beta   90.00
_cell.angle_gamma   90.00
#
_symmetry.space_group_name_H-M   'P 1'
#
loop_
_entity.id
_entity.type
_entity.pdbx_description
1 polymer ?
#
loop_
_entity_poly.entity_id
_entity_poly.type
_entity_poly.pdbx_seq_one_letter_code
_entity_poly.pdbx_strand_id
1 'polypeptide(L)'
;MARSLDLIRSALGSQDFKQMYKVDLSPDPKEVAAMEARRNQEKERQSQIFNVRTRLMGMDVEALNSQVEKQKLREATERSKEAAYGTNQVQYDLVAQLLDKEQAERTRRLAKKVQEYREQKQQLKNRCEFDLWDPDQLQNEFPAHLSDIGPHCGPASLQWFSGEDLYRATCLRMQQEQFRYSLERQLQEQQQAKADEKCADMLSDQLRLAMDMRATQLAKLEESCRVAMMSAMANANKAQAAELAERQHCEPQCEQEANLMEIQNQITRDLLTENPQVAQHPMAPHWVLPYCWKGMIPEQQPAIRRVQEAQHSEKEAQHQAEQALDAEWESQAMRSAQAAMELEEQERELCAEFRRGLGSFNQQLAKEQNAQQNYLNSIIYTNQPTAQYHLQFNTSSR
;
A
#
# COMPACT_ATOMS: atom_id res chain seq x y z
N MET A 1 -148.45 -34.46 35.87
CA MET A 1 -148.96 -33.27 36.61
C MET A 1 -150.46 -33.45 36.86
N ALA A 2 -151.04 -32.69 37.79
CA ALA A 2 -152.42 -32.71 38.34
C ALA A 2 -153.55 -33.31 37.43
N ARG A 3 -154.55 -34.08 37.94
CA ARG A 3 -155.68 -33.67 38.83
C ARG A 3 -156.34 -32.37 38.32
N SER A 4 -157.65 -32.17 38.19
CA SER A 4 -158.86 -32.54 38.97
C SER A 4 -160.06 -31.81 38.28
N LEU A 5 -161.37 -31.98 38.53
CA LEU A 5 -162.20 -32.79 39.44
C LEU A 5 -163.67 -32.74 38.93
N ASP A 6 -164.55 -33.54 39.54
CA ASP A 6 -166.03 -33.43 39.54
C ASP A 6 -166.53 -32.11 40.20
N LEU A 7 -167.81 -31.78 40.45
CA LEU A 7 -169.08 -32.50 40.67
C LEU A 7 -170.24 -31.46 40.76
N ILE A 8 -171.52 -31.89 40.86
CA ILE A 8 -172.56 -31.51 41.89
C ILE A 8 -174.01 -31.82 41.40
N ARG A 9 -174.99 -31.89 42.33
CA ARG A 9 -176.19 -32.78 42.34
C ARG A 9 -177.44 -32.13 42.99
N SER A 10 -178.64 -32.75 42.79
CA SER A 10 -179.89 -32.71 43.63
C SER A 10 -180.93 -31.58 43.34
N ALA A 11 -182.23 -31.61 43.73
CA ALA A 11 -183.09 -32.53 44.56
C ALA A 11 -184.62 -32.36 44.21
N LEU A 12 -185.51 -33.39 44.25
CA LEU A 12 -186.53 -33.81 45.29
C LEU A 12 -187.96 -33.15 45.33
N GLY A 13 -189.03 -33.96 45.58
CA GLY A 13 -190.31 -33.53 46.23
C GLY A 13 -191.66 -34.28 45.94
N SER A 14 -192.19 -35.07 46.90
CA SER A 14 -193.61 -35.32 47.39
C SER A 14 -194.90 -35.28 46.50
N GLN A 15 -196.09 -35.90 46.79
CA GLN A 15 -196.61 -36.93 47.76
C GLN A 15 -198.08 -37.40 47.42
N ASP A 16 -198.62 -38.38 48.20
CA ASP A 16 -200.05 -38.61 48.63
C ASP A 16 -201.04 -39.65 48.00
N PHE A 17 -202.00 -40.08 48.84
CA PHE A 17 -202.90 -41.26 48.79
C PHE A 17 -204.35 -40.98 48.29
N LYS A 18 -204.98 -41.93 47.56
CA LYS A 18 -206.35 -42.47 47.82
C LYS A 18 -206.76 -43.61 46.86
N GLN A 19 -207.89 -44.28 47.15
CA GLN A 19 -208.30 -45.59 46.61
C GLN A 19 -209.74 -45.57 46.05
N MET A 20 -210.03 -46.33 44.98
CA MET A 20 -211.26 -47.12 44.69
C MET A 20 -211.77 -47.15 43.21
N TYR A 21 -211.86 -48.39 42.70
CA TYR A 21 -212.89 -48.98 41.82
C TYR A 21 -212.88 -48.83 40.27
N LYS A 22 -213.34 -49.92 39.62
CA LYS A 22 -213.33 -50.22 38.17
C LYS A 22 -214.75 -50.28 37.59
N VAL A 23 -214.88 -50.06 36.28
CA VAL A 23 -216.01 -50.45 35.40
C VAL A 23 -215.44 -50.80 34.00
N ASP A 24 -216.00 -51.79 33.30
CA ASP A 24 -215.47 -52.34 32.02
C ASP A 24 -216.41 -52.13 30.81
N LEU A 25 -215.80 -51.90 29.62
CA LEU A 25 -216.25 -51.98 28.19
C LEU A 25 -215.23 -51.19 27.33
N SER A 26 -214.97 -51.35 26.02
CA SER A 26 -215.40 -52.27 24.93
C SER A 26 -214.28 -52.25 23.83
N PRO A 27 -214.05 -53.30 22.98
CA PRO A 27 -212.79 -53.40 22.20
C PRO A 27 -212.71 -52.60 20.88
N ASP A 28 -211.47 -52.28 20.45
CA ASP A 28 -211.09 -51.36 19.35
C ASP A 28 -210.59 -52.09 18.08
N PRO A 29 -211.04 -51.73 16.85
CA PRO A 29 -210.56 -52.31 15.58
C PRO A 29 -209.04 -52.23 15.35
N LYS A 30 -208.33 -51.26 15.94
CA LYS A 30 -206.87 -51.15 15.80
C LYS A 30 -206.13 -52.32 16.45
N GLU A 31 -206.70 -52.87 17.53
CA GLU A 31 -206.19 -54.07 18.20
C GLU A 31 -206.38 -55.32 17.33
N VAL A 32 -207.47 -55.38 16.54
CA VAL A 32 -207.73 -56.49 15.61
C VAL A 32 -206.68 -56.54 14.51
N ALA A 33 -206.39 -55.41 13.84
CA ALA A 33 -205.36 -55.35 12.80
C ALA A 33 -203.95 -55.66 13.35
N ALA A 34 -203.65 -55.21 14.58
CA ALA A 34 -202.41 -55.56 15.27
C ALA A 34 -202.35 -57.06 15.63
N MET A 35 -203.46 -57.69 16.04
CA MET A 35 -203.53 -59.13 16.28
C MET A 35 -203.41 -59.94 14.99
N GLU A 36 -203.96 -59.47 13.86
CA GLU A 36 -203.81 -60.12 12.56
C GLU A 36 -202.40 -59.98 11.99
N ALA A 37 -201.78 -58.80 12.11
CA ALA A 37 -200.37 -58.61 11.77
C ALA A 37 -199.47 -59.52 12.62
N ARG A 38 -199.70 -59.63 13.93
CA ARG A 38 -199.01 -60.60 14.79
C ARG A 38 -199.29 -62.04 14.38
N ARG A 39 -200.53 -62.40 14.01
CA ARG A 39 -200.86 -63.75 13.50
C ARG A 39 -200.17 -64.06 12.18
N ASN A 40 -200.04 -63.10 11.27
CA ASN A 40 -199.40 -63.31 9.98
C ASN A 40 -197.87 -63.34 10.11
N GLN A 41 -197.27 -62.46 10.91
CA GLN A 41 -195.88 -62.57 11.32
C GLN A 41 -195.60 -63.89 12.04
N GLU A 42 -196.47 -64.35 12.93
CA GLU A 42 -196.32 -65.65 13.60
C GLU A 42 -196.55 -66.82 12.63
N LYS A 43 -197.38 -66.70 11.59
CA LYS A 43 -197.50 -67.70 10.51
C LYS A 43 -196.26 -67.74 9.62
N GLU A 44 -195.68 -66.60 9.27
CA GLU A 44 -194.40 -66.50 8.53
C GLU A 44 -193.24 -67.05 9.37
N ARG A 45 -193.22 -66.71 10.66
CA ARG A 45 -192.26 -67.26 11.63
C ARG A 45 -192.47 -68.77 11.82
N GLN A 46 -193.72 -69.25 11.86
CA GLN A 46 -194.03 -70.68 11.92
C GLN A 46 -193.65 -71.41 10.62
N SER A 47 -193.92 -70.85 9.44
CA SER A 47 -193.53 -71.46 8.17
C SER A 47 -192.00 -71.53 8.02
N GLN A 48 -191.27 -70.58 8.60
CA GLN A 48 -189.81 -70.63 8.72
C GLN A 48 -189.31 -71.61 9.80
N ILE A 49 -189.99 -71.72 10.96
CA ILE A 49 -189.56 -72.55 12.10
C ILE A 49 -189.91 -74.04 11.92
N PHE A 50 -191.10 -74.35 11.41
CA PHE A 50 -191.53 -75.73 11.17
C PHE A 50 -190.91 -76.33 9.91
N ASN A 51 -190.55 -75.50 8.91
CA ASN A 51 -189.85 -76.00 7.73
C ASN A 51 -188.35 -76.18 8.04
N VAL A 52 -188.02 -77.41 8.49
CA VAL A 52 -186.67 -77.82 8.92
C VAL A 52 -185.58 -77.45 7.91
N ARG A 53 -185.88 -77.49 6.60
CA ARG A 53 -184.91 -77.17 5.54
C ARG A 53 -184.61 -75.66 5.48
N THR A 54 -185.62 -74.80 5.61
CA THR A 54 -185.44 -73.34 5.68
C THR A 54 -184.77 -72.93 6.99
N ARG A 55 -185.05 -73.62 8.10
CA ARG A 55 -184.46 -73.35 9.40
C ARG A 55 -182.97 -73.76 9.51
N LEU A 56 -182.56 -74.82 8.81
CA LEU A 56 -181.17 -75.28 8.79
C LEU A 56 -180.33 -74.65 7.66
N MET A 57 -180.93 -74.36 6.50
CA MET A 57 -180.22 -73.98 5.27
C MET A 57 -180.91 -72.87 4.45
N GLY A 58 -181.70 -72.00 5.09
CA GLY A 58 -182.25 -70.80 4.45
C GLY A 58 -181.17 -69.74 4.27
N MET A 59 -180.67 -69.56 3.03
CA MET A 59 -179.70 -68.52 2.67
C MET A 59 -180.20 -67.73 1.45
N ASP A 60 -180.11 -66.40 1.52
CA ASP A 60 -180.44 -65.50 0.41
C ASP A 60 -179.28 -65.45 -0.60
N VAL A 61 -179.42 -66.24 -1.66
CA VAL A 61 -178.39 -66.39 -2.71
C VAL A 61 -178.27 -65.13 -3.57
N GLU A 62 -179.35 -64.37 -3.77
CA GLU A 62 -179.34 -63.15 -4.60
C GLU A 62 -178.61 -62.00 -3.89
N ALA A 63 -178.84 -61.85 -2.59
CA ALA A 63 -178.09 -60.90 -1.76
C ALA A 63 -176.59 -61.26 -1.69
N LEU A 64 -176.24 -62.54 -1.56
CA LEU A 64 -174.85 -63.02 -1.55
C LEU A 64 -174.14 -62.77 -2.90
N ASN A 65 -174.78 -63.09 -4.03
CA ASN A 65 -174.23 -62.80 -5.36
C ASN A 65 -173.99 -61.28 -5.54
N SER A 66 -174.93 -60.45 -5.08
CA SER A 66 -174.80 -58.99 -5.11
C SER A 66 -173.66 -58.45 -4.21
N GLN A 67 -173.34 -59.13 -3.11
CA GLN A 67 -172.17 -58.82 -2.27
C GLN A 67 -170.86 -59.22 -2.96
N VAL A 68 -170.82 -60.40 -3.58
CA VAL A 68 -169.64 -60.90 -4.32
C VAL A 68 -169.28 -59.98 -5.49
N GLU A 69 -170.25 -59.53 -6.30
CA GLU A 69 -169.96 -58.60 -7.40
C GLU A 69 -169.48 -57.23 -6.91
N LYS A 70 -170.05 -56.71 -5.80
CA LYS A 70 -169.53 -55.50 -5.15
C LYS A 70 -168.11 -55.68 -4.63
N GLN A 71 -167.77 -56.86 -4.13
CA GLN A 71 -166.40 -57.17 -3.69
C GLN A 71 -165.43 -57.27 -4.87
N LYS A 72 -165.79 -57.98 -5.95
CA LYS A 72 -164.99 -58.04 -7.19
C LYS A 72 -164.71 -56.65 -7.77
N LEU A 73 -165.72 -55.79 -7.83
CA LEU A 73 -165.57 -54.40 -8.28
C LEU A 73 -164.60 -53.61 -7.39
N ARG A 74 -164.71 -53.74 -6.05
CA ARG A 74 -163.75 -53.13 -5.12
C ARG A 74 -162.34 -53.64 -5.37
N GLU A 75 -162.13 -54.96 -5.41
CA GLU A 75 -160.82 -55.57 -5.67
C GLU A 75 -160.22 -55.14 -7.01
N ALA A 76 -161.03 -55.03 -8.07
CA ALA A 76 -160.57 -54.52 -9.36
C ALA A 76 -160.15 -53.05 -9.29
N THR A 77 -160.90 -52.21 -8.56
CA THR A 77 -160.51 -50.79 -8.36
C THR A 77 -159.25 -50.66 -7.48
N GLU A 78 -159.08 -51.48 -6.45
CA GLU A 78 -157.86 -51.50 -5.62
C GLU A 78 -156.65 -51.93 -6.46
N ARG A 79 -156.73 -53.05 -7.19
CA ARG A 79 -155.65 -53.52 -8.09
C ARG A 79 -155.29 -52.47 -9.15
N SER A 80 -156.26 -51.73 -9.68
CA SER A 80 -155.99 -50.63 -10.62
C SER A 80 -155.27 -49.45 -9.98
N LYS A 81 -155.58 -49.10 -8.72
CA LYS A 81 -154.84 -48.09 -7.95
C LYS A 81 -153.44 -48.57 -7.63
N GLU A 82 -153.28 -49.81 -7.14
CA GLU A 82 -152.00 -50.44 -6.84
C GLU A 82 -151.08 -50.45 -8.05
N ALA A 83 -151.59 -50.83 -9.24
CA ALA A 83 -150.84 -50.76 -10.48
C ALA A 83 -150.37 -49.33 -10.82
N ALA A 84 -151.26 -48.33 -10.66
CA ALA A 84 -150.90 -46.92 -10.89
C ALA A 84 -149.85 -46.42 -9.88
N TYR A 85 -149.97 -46.77 -8.59
CA TYR A 85 -148.97 -46.48 -7.57
C TYR A 85 -147.63 -47.16 -7.87
N GLY A 86 -147.64 -48.42 -8.32
CA GLY A 86 -146.45 -49.13 -8.76
C GLY A 86 -145.76 -48.43 -9.94
N THR A 87 -146.51 -47.98 -10.95
CA THR A 87 -145.92 -47.20 -12.06
C THR A 87 -145.34 -45.86 -11.61
N ASN A 88 -146.00 -45.17 -10.66
CA ASN A 88 -145.49 -43.92 -10.10
C ASN A 88 -144.21 -44.16 -9.28
N GLN A 89 -144.16 -45.25 -8.49
CA GLN A 89 -142.99 -45.62 -7.71
C GLN A 89 -141.78 -45.86 -8.62
N VAL A 90 -141.94 -46.62 -9.71
CA VAL A 90 -140.86 -46.84 -10.70
C VAL A 90 -140.37 -45.52 -11.32
N GLN A 91 -141.26 -44.56 -11.57
CA GLN A 91 -140.86 -43.22 -12.04
C GLN A 91 -140.09 -42.44 -10.97
N TYR A 92 -140.54 -42.45 -9.70
CA TYR A 92 -139.82 -41.79 -8.60
C TYR A 92 -138.46 -42.43 -8.31
N ASP A 93 -138.35 -43.75 -8.34
CA ASP A 93 -137.10 -44.49 -8.15
C ASP A 93 -136.09 -44.15 -9.27
N LEU A 94 -136.55 -44.02 -10.52
CA LEU A 94 -135.72 -43.57 -11.64
C LEU A 94 -135.22 -42.13 -11.44
N VAL A 95 -136.08 -41.22 -10.98
CA VAL A 95 -135.70 -39.82 -10.68
C VAL A 95 -134.68 -39.77 -9.53
N ALA A 96 -134.88 -40.57 -8.47
CA ALA A 96 -133.93 -40.66 -7.36
C ALA A 96 -132.54 -41.13 -7.83
N GLN A 97 -132.47 -42.20 -8.63
CA GLN A 97 -131.21 -42.69 -9.21
C GLN A 97 -130.51 -41.66 -10.11
N LEU A 98 -131.26 -40.82 -10.82
CA LEU A 98 -130.68 -39.74 -11.64
C LEU A 98 -130.12 -38.62 -10.77
N LEU A 99 -130.82 -38.21 -9.71
CA LEU A 99 -130.35 -37.21 -8.75
C LEU A 99 -129.10 -37.70 -7.99
N ASP A 100 -129.07 -38.96 -7.57
CA ASP A 100 -127.89 -39.55 -6.91
C ASP A 100 -126.67 -39.58 -7.83
N LYS A 101 -126.86 -39.93 -9.12
CA LYS A 101 -125.79 -39.87 -10.13
C LYS A 101 -125.30 -38.44 -10.35
N GLU A 102 -126.21 -37.47 -10.45
CA GLU A 102 -125.82 -36.07 -10.61
C GLU A 102 -125.06 -35.55 -9.38
N GLN A 103 -125.49 -35.92 -8.17
CA GLN A 103 -124.83 -35.53 -6.92
C GLN A 103 -123.46 -36.22 -6.76
N ALA A 104 -123.33 -37.48 -7.18
CA ALA A 104 -122.05 -38.18 -7.26
C ALA A 104 -121.09 -37.52 -8.28
N GLU A 105 -121.60 -37.05 -9.42
CA GLU A 105 -120.79 -36.28 -10.36
C GLU A 105 -120.39 -34.89 -9.82
N ARG A 106 -121.32 -34.16 -9.19
CA ARG A 106 -121.05 -32.86 -8.58
C ARG A 106 -119.98 -32.96 -7.49
N THR A 107 -120.09 -33.96 -6.60
CA THR A 107 -119.09 -34.23 -5.55
C THR A 107 -117.75 -34.66 -6.14
N ARG A 108 -117.72 -35.51 -7.18
CA ARG A 108 -116.49 -35.87 -7.90
C ARG A 108 -115.83 -34.67 -8.58
N ARG A 109 -116.60 -33.78 -9.23
CA ARG A 109 -116.11 -32.55 -9.86
C ARG A 109 -115.54 -31.58 -8.80
N LEU A 110 -116.20 -31.46 -7.64
CA LEU A 110 -115.71 -30.64 -6.53
C LEU A 110 -114.43 -31.21 -5.93
N ALA A 111 -114.37 -32.52 -5.67
CA ALA A 111 -113.19 -33.20 -5.15
C ALA A 111 -111.98 -33.03 -6.08
N LYS A 112 -112.17 -33.16 -7.41
CA LYS A 112 -111.14 -32.85 -8.41
C LYS A 112 -110.64 -31.40 -8.28
N LYS A 113 -111.53 -30.40 -8.27
CA LYS A 113 -111.15 -28.99 -8.13
C LYS A 113 -110.40 -28.70 -6.83
N VAL A 114 -110.81 -29.32 -5.71
CA VAL A 114 -110.11 -29.19 -4.42
C VAL A 114 -108.72 -29.81 -4.48
N GLN A 115 -108.57 -30.95 -5.15
CA GLN A 115 -107.28 -31.61 -5.34
C GLN A 115 -106.36 -30.82 -6.28
N GLU A 116 -106.87 -30.35 -7.43
CA GLU A 116 -106.18 -29.45 -8.35
C GLU A 116 -105.72 -28.17 -7.64
N TYR A 117 -106.55 -27.59 -6.77
CA TYR A 117 -106.18 -26.41 -5.97
C TYR A 117 -105.08 -26.70 -4.95
N ARG A 118 -105.15 -27.86 -4.25
CA ARG A 118 -104.09 -28.32 -3.35
C ARG A 118 -102.77 -28.49 -4.10
N GLU A 119 -102.81 -29.17 -5.24
CA GLU A 119 -101.65 -29.44 -6.09
C GLU A 119 -101.06 -28.18 -6.73
N GLN A 120 -101.86 -27.15 -7.03
CA GLN A 120 -101.33 -25.91 -7.62
C GLN A 120 -100.88 -24.88 -6.58
N LYS A 121 -101.62 -24.73 -5.47
CA LYS A 121 -101.47 -23.59 -4.54
C LYS A 121 -100.97 -23.98 -3.15
N GLN A 122 -101.15 -25.23 -2.72
CA GLN A 122 -100.77 -25.70 -1.37
C GLN A 122 -99.55 -26.63 -1.39
N GLN A 123 -98.74 -26.62 -2.46
CA GLN A 123 -97.45 -27.30 -2.48
C GLN A 123 -96.54 -26.80 -1.35
N LEU A 124 -95.76 -27.71 -0.78
CA LEU A 124 -94.77 -27.38 0.26
C LEU A 124 -93.79 -26.29 -0.20
N LYS A 125 -93.35 -26.37 -1.47
CA LYS A 125 -92.45 -25.42 -2.15
C LYS A 125 -92.95 -23.97 -2.21
N ASN A 126 -94.26 -23.74 -2.04
CA ASN A 126 -94.86 -22.42 -2.16
C ASN A 126 -95.06 -21.73 -0.79
N ARG A 127 -94.51 -22.28 0.30
CA ARG A 127 -94.56 -21.66 1.64
C ARG A 127 -93.44 -20.65 1.81
N CYS A 128 -93.70 -19.54 2.51
CA CYS A 128 -92.68 -18.53 2.81
C CYS A 128 -91.52 -19.05 3.68
N GLU A 129 -91.75 -20.14 4.42
CA GLU A 129 -90.72 -20.80 5.24
C GLU A 129 -90.02 -21.94 4.49
N PHE A 130 -90.35 -22.23 3.21
CA PHE A 130 -89.80 -23.39 2.52
C PHE A 130 -88.28 -23.37 2.47
N ASP A 131 -87.67 -22.20 2.27
CA ASP A 131 -86.22 -22.00 2.23
C ASP A 131 -85.49 -22.41 3.53
N LEU A 132 -86.21 -22.49 4.67
CA LEU A 132 -85.71 -22.97 5.97
C LEU A 132 -85.96 -24.46 6.22
N TRP A 133 -86.81 -25.08 5.40
CA TRP A 133 -87.23 -26.49 5.49
C TRP A 133 -86.79 -27.31 4.27
N ASP A 134 -86.08 -26.71 3.32
CA ASP A 134 -85.60 -27.36 2.10
C ASP A 134 -84.47 -28.35 2.46
N PRO A 135 -84.63 -29.67 2.23
CA PRO A 135 -83.58 -30.64 2.54
C PRO A 135 -82.27 -30.38 1.80
N ASP A 136 -82.32 -29.66 0.67
CA ASP A 136 -81.15 -29.30 -0.13
C ASP A 136 -80.57 -27.92 0.24
N GLN A 137 -81.09 -27.23 1.28
CA GLN A 137 -80.61 -25.90 1.72
C GLN A 137 -79.08 -25.87 1.91
N LEU A 138 -78.51 -26.85 2.61
CA LEU A 138 -77.06 -26.96 2.85
C LEU A 138 -76.22 -27.24 1.59
N GLN A 139 -76.85 -27.69 0.49
CA GLN A 139 -76.18 -27.87 -0.81
C GLN A 139 -76.32 -26.62 -1.70
N ASN A 140 -77.39 -25.85 -1.50
CA ASN A 140 -77.69 -24.60 -2.21
C ASN A 140 -77.03 -23.36 -1.56
N GLU A 141 -76.67 -23.45 -0.28
CA GLU A 141 -75.94 -22.39 0.44
C GLU A 141 -74.52 -22.23 -0.11
N PHE A 142 -74.16 -20.99 -0.43
CA PHE A 142 -72.78 -20.64 -0.78
C PHE A 142 -71.88 -20.78 0.46
N PRO A 143 -70.68 -21.39 0.34
CA PRO A 143 -69.71 -21.41 1.42
C PRO A 143 -69.45 -20.00 1.97
N ALA A 144 -69.51 -19.87 3.31
CA ALA A 144 -69.35 -18.58 3.98
C ALA A 144 -68.02 -17.87 3.67
N HIS A 145 -66.99 -18.64 3.28
CA HIS A 145 -65.77 -18.16 2.66
C HIS A 145 -65.54 -18.94 1.35
N LEU A 146 -65.54 -18.25 0.22
CA LEU A 146 -65.38 -18.85 -1.12
C LEU A 146 -64.00 -18.60 -1.75
N SER A 147 -63.37 -17.46 -1.41
CA SER A 147 -62.02 -17.09 -1.85
C SER A 147 -61.50 -15.90 -1.05
N ASP A 148 -60.18 -15.78 -0.95
CA ASP A 148 -59.49 -14.77 -0.10
C ASP A 148 -59.69 -13.31 -0.55
N ILE A 149 -60.38 -13.08 -1.67
CA ILE A 149 -60.69 -11.76 -2.24
C ILE A 149 -62.16 -11.71 -2.71
N GLY A 150 -63.08 -12.08 -1.82
CA GLY A 150 -64.52 -11.86 -2.03
C GLY A 150 -64.93 -10.42 -1.65
N PRO A 151 -65.62 -9.65 -2.51
CA PRO A 151 -66.02 -8.25 -2.21
C PRO A 151 -67.11 -8.12 -1.11
N HIS A 152 -67.52 -9.23 -0.50
CA HIS A 152 -68.59 -9.30 0.50
C HIS A 152 -68.07 -9.46 1.94
N CYS A 153 -66.78 -9.74 2.15
CA CYS A 153 -66.20 -9.99 3.47
C CYS A 153 -65.56 -8.72 4.05
N GLY A 154 -66.35 -7.88 4.72
CA GLY A 154 -65.84 -6.70 5.45
C GLY A 154 -65.33 -7.05 6.86
N PRO A 155 -64.57 -6.16 7.54
CA PRO A 155 -63.98 -6.45 8.85
C PRO A 155 -64.98 -6.85 9.94
N ALA A 156 -66.25 -6.44 9.82
CA ALA A 156 -67.32 -6.80 10.74
C ALA A 156 -67.82 -8.26 10.59
N SER A 157 -67.51 -8.95 9.48
CA SER A 157 -67.90 -10.36 9.30
C SER A 157 -67.05 -11.34 10.09
N LEU A 158 -65.85 -10.91 10.55
CA LEU A 158 -64.85 -11.73 11.24
C LEU A 158 -64.41 -12.99 10.46
N GLN A 159 -64.65 -13.03 9.14
CA GLN A 159 -64.25 -14.13 8.25
C GLN A 159 -62.84 -13.96 7.67
N TRP A 160 -62.27 -12.75 7.75
CA TRP A 160 -60.94 -12.44 7.23
C TRP A 160 -60.17 -11.56 8.22
N PHE A 161 -58.92 -11.93 8.50
CA PHE A 161 -58.04 -11.20 9.42
C PHE A 161 -56.72 -10.82 8.73
N SER A 162 -56.35 -9.54 8.76
CA SER A 162 -55.09 -9.05 8.17
C SER A 162 -53.81 -9.65 8.78
N GLY A 163 -53.91 -10.36 9.91
CA GLY A 163 -52.79 -11.07 10.53
C GLY A 163 -52.54 -12.46 9.96
N GLU A 164 -53.47 -13.01 9.18
CA GLU A 164 -53.35 -14.31 8.52
C GLU A 164 -52.56 -14.16 7.21
N ASP A 165 -51.23 -14.09 7.36
CA ASP A 165 -50.31 -13.96 6.22
C ASP A 165 -50.16 -15.28 5.45
N LEU A 166 -51.03 -15.47 4.45
CA LEU A 166 -50.97 -16.56 3.46
C LEU A 166 -49.65 -16.58 2.68
N TYR A 167 -48.99 -15.42 2.54
CA TYR A 167 -47.71 -15.27 1.82
C TYR A 167 -46.49 -15.48 2.71
N ARG A 168 -46.67 -15.75 4.02
CA ARG A 168 -45.57 -15.96 4.97
C ARG A 168 -44.58 -17.00 4.51
N ALA A 169 -45.06 -18.11 3.93
CA ALA A 169 -44.22 -19.16 3.38
C ALA A 169 -43.40 -18.69 2.16
N THR A 170 -43.98 -17.91 1.25
CA THR A 170 -43.26 -17.28 0.13
C THR A 170 -42.24 -16.25 0.60
N CYS A 171 -42.59 -15.39 1.56
CA CYS A 171 -41.68 -14.39 2.11
C CYS A 171 -40.49 -15.04 2.83
N LEU A 172 -40.72 -16.10 3.61
CA LEU A 172 -39.65 -16.85 4.25
C LEU A 172 -38.71 -17.52 3.24
N ARG A 173 -39.23 -18.08 2.12
CA ARG A 173 -38.38 -18.61 1.05
C ARG A 173 -37.53 -17.51 0.39
N MET A 174 -38.12 -16.36 0.06
CA MET A 174 -37.37 -15.22 -0.50
C MET A 174 -36.29 -14.72 0.46
N GLN A 175 -36.58 -14.64 1.76
CA GLN A 175 -35.58 -14.28 2.77
C GLN A 175 -34.46 -15.32 2.85
N GLN A 176 -34.78 -16.61 2.85
CA GLN A 176 -33.77 -17.69 2.83
C GLN A 176 -32.90 -17.65 1.57
N GLU A 177 -33.47 -17.38 0.41
CA GLU A 177 -32.74 -17.21 -0.85
C GLU A 177 -31.81 -15.98 -0.82
N GLN A 178 -32.28 -14.84 -0.29
CA GLN A 178 -31.46 -13.65 -0.09
C GLN A 178 -30.31 -13.89 0.91
N PHE A 179 -30.57 -14.59 2.03
CA PHE A 179 -29.54 -14.99 2.98
C PHE A 179 -28.54 -15.97 2.37
N ARG A 180 -28.99 -16.97 1.62
CA ARG A 180 -28.09 -17.91 0.93
C ARG A 180 -27.19 -17.17 -0.06
N TYR A 181 -27.77 -16.30 -0.89
CA TYR A 181 -27.04 -15.52 -1.88
C TYR A 181 -26.02 -14.56 -1.24
N SER A 182 -26.34 -13.94 -0.10
CA SER A 182 -25.38 -13.07 0.61
C SER A 182 -24.23 -13.87 1.24
N LEU A 183 -24.50 -15.06 1.77
CA LEU A 183 -23.47 -15.97 2.29
C LEU A 183 -22.58 -16.56 1.18
N GLU A 184 -23.17 -16.95 0.05
CA GLU A 184 -22.44 -17.40 -1.15
C GLU A 184 -21.50 -16.30 -1.65
N ARG A 185 -21.97 -15.05 -1.71
CA ARG A 185 -21.14 -13.89 -2.08
C ARG A 185 -20.01 -13.66 -1.08
N GLN A 186 -20.29 -13.64 0.23
CA GLN A 186 -19.25 -13.47 1.27
C GLN A 186 -18.20 -14.57 1.23
N LEU A 187 -18.60 -15.82 0.94
CA LEU A 187 -17.69 -16.94 0.77
C LEU A 187 -16.80 -16.75 -0.48
N GLN A 188 -17.37 -16.28 -1.59
CA GLN A 188 -16.63 -15.97 -2.81
C GLN A 188 -15.64 -14.82 -2.60
N GLU A 189 -16.06 -13.73 -1.96
CA GLU A 189 -15.21 -12.58 -1.58
C GLU A 189 -14.05 -13.02 -0.67
N GLN A 190 -14.30 -13.89 0.33
CA GLN A 190 -13.22 -14.46 1.15
C GLN A 190 -12.28 -15.38 0.36
N GLN A 191 -12.78 -16.16 -0.59
CA GLN A 191 -11.95 -17.02 -1.43
C GLN A 191 -11.07 -16.21 -2.38
N GLN A 192 -11.60 -15.12 -2.94
CA GLN A 192 -10.86 -14.15 -3.75
C GLN A 192 -9.78 -13.46 -2.90
N ALA A 193 -10.14 -12.89 -1.74
CA ALA A 193 -9.17 -12.26 -0.84
C ALA A 193 -8.03 -13.22 -0.42
N LYS A 194 -8.33 -14.49 -0.14
CA LYS A 194 -7.32 -15.53 0.17
C LYS A 194 -6.49 -15.96 -1.04
N ALA A 195 -6.99 -15.78 -2.27
CA ALA A 195 -6.22 -16.00 -3.48
C ALA A 195 -5.29 -14.82 -3.76
N ASP A 196 -5.78 -13.59 -3.59
CA ASP A 196 -5.02 -12.35 -3.75
C ASP A 196 -3.90 -12.25 -2.70
N GLU A 197 -4.18 -12.60 -1.43
CA GLU A 197 -3.20 -12.72 -0.35
C GLU A 197 -2.06 -13.68 -0.73
N LYS A 198 -2.39 -14.91 -1.16
CA LYS A 198 -1.40 -15.89 -1.63
C LYS A 198 -0.60 -15.42 -2.85
N CYS A 199 -1.22 -14.69 -3.76
CA CYS A 199 -0.55 -14.10 -4.92
C CYS A 199 0.42 -13.00 -4.49
N ALA A 200 0.03 -12.16 -3.53
CA ALA A 200 0.88 -11.13 -2.95
C ALA A 200 2.07 -11.72 -2.16
N ASP A 201 1.83 -12.75 -1.35
CA ASP A 201 2.87 -13.49 -0.61
C ASP A 201 3.88 -14.11 -1.58
N MET A 202 3.40 -14.82 -2.61
CA MET A 202 4.23 -15.45 -3.63
C MET A 202 5.08 -14.41 -4.41
N LEU A 203 4.51 -13.23 -4.70
CA LEU A 203 5.25 -12.13 -5.33
C LEU A 203 6.29 -11.52 -4.37
N SER A 204 5.96 -11.42 -3.08
CA SER A 204 6.86 -10.93 -2.02
C SER A 204 8.06 -11.87 -1.85
N ASP A 205 7.82 -13.19 -1.80
CA ASP A 205 8.86 -14.22 -1.74
C ASP A 205 9.76 -14.20 -2.99
N GLN A 206 9.18 -14.05 -4.19
CA GLN A 206 9.97 -13.89 -5.42
C GLN A 206 10.84 -12.64 -5.39
N LEU A 207 10.30 -11.51 -4.91
CA LEU A 207 11.05 -10.26 -4.77
C LEU A 207 12.18 -10.39 -3.73
N ARG A 208 11.92 -11.06 -2.61
CA ARG A 208 12.92 -11.36 -1.58
C ARG A 208 14.05 -12.24 -2.13
N LEU A 209 13.72 -13.33 -2.82
CA LEU A 209 14.71 -14.19 -3.48
C LEU A 209 15.54 -13.41 -4.51
N ALA A 210 14.93 -12.53 -5.30
CA ALA A 210 15.64 -11.68 -6.25
C ALA A 210 16.57 -10.66 -5.56
N MET A 211 16.19 -10.13 -4.40
CA MET A 211 17.03 -9.26 -3.58
C MET A 211 18.21 -10.03 -2.97
N ASP A 212 17.98 -11.22 -2.42
CA ASP A 212 19.03 -12.09 -1.85
C ASP A 212 20.04 -12.54 -2.93
N MET A 213 19.55 -12.86 -4.14
CA MET A 213 20.39 -13.13 -5.31
C MET A 213 21.25 -11.91 -5.70
N ARG A 214 20.69 -10.70 -5.69
CA ARG A 214 21.46 -9.47 -5.96
C ARG A 214 22.47 -9.18 -4.84
N ALA A 215 22.12 -9.37 -3.58
CA ALA A 215 23.01 -9.18 -2.45
C ALA A 215 24.22 -10.14 -2.52
N THR A 216 23.98 -11.42 -2.83
CA THR A 216 25.09 -12.39 -3.01
C THR A 216 25.94 -12.13 -4.24
N GLN A 217 25.38 -11.57 -5.33
CA GLN A 217 26.15 -11.10 -6.48
C GLN A 217 27.04 -9.90 -6.11
N LEU A 218 26.49 -8.90 -5.41
CA LEU A 218 27.24 -7.71 -4.97
C LEU A 218 28.37 -8.08 -3.99
N ALA A 219 28.11 -8.96 -3.02
CA ALA A 219 29.13 -9.42 -2.09
C ALA A 219 30.31 -10.13 -2.79
N LYS A 220 30.03 -10.98 -3.79
CA LYS A 220 31.06 -11.63 -4.61
C LYS A 220 31.87 -10.62 -5.43
N LEU A 221 31.21 -9.59 -5.99
CA LEU A 221 31.88 -8.53 -6.72
C LEU A 221 32.79 -7.70 -5.79
N GLU A 222 32.29 -7.29 -4.62
CA GLU A 222 33.06 -6.58 -3.60
C GLU A 222 34.29 -7.37 -3.15
N GLU A 223 34.12 -8.66 -2.85
CA GLU A 223 35.23 -9.56 -2.49
C GLU A 223 36.27 -9.65 -3.63
N SER A 224 35.82 -9.78 -4.88
CA SER A 224 36.70 -9.80 -6.05
C SER A 224 37.47 -8.48 -6.24
N CYS A 225 36.82 -7.34 -6.03
CA CYS A 225 37.45 -6.01 -6.08
C CYS A 225 38.46 -5.84 -4.93
N ARG A 226 38.12 -6.31 -3.73
CA ARG A 226 39.01 -6.28 -2.55
C ARG A 226 40.26 -7.13 -2.78
N VAL A 227 40.11 -8.35 -3.29
CA VAL A 227 41.24 -9.23 -3.63
C VAL A 227 42.10 -8.62 -4.75
N ALA A 228 41.48 -8.03 -5.78
CA ALA A 228 42.20 -7.34 -6.84
C ALA A 228 42.99 -6.13 -6.29
N MET A 229 42.38 -5.30 -5.45
CA MET A 229 43.05 -4.15 -4.81
C MET A 229 44.20 -4.59 -3.88
N MET A 230 43.99 -5.64 -3.08
CA MET A 230 45.05 -6.20 -2.23
C MET A 230 46.21 -6.78 -3.05
N SER A 231 45.94 -7.46 -4.17
CA SER A 231 47.01 -7.98 -5.04
C SER A 231 47.76 -6.87 -5.78
N ALA A 232 47.06 -5.84 -6.26
CA ALA A 232 47.68 -4.64 -6.84
C ALA A 232 48.57 -3.90 -5.83
N MET A 233 48.09 -3.70 -4.60
CA MET A 233 48.87 -3.09 -3.51
C MET A 233 50.08 -3.95 -3.12
N ALA A 234 49.92 -5.28 -3.02
CA ALA A 234 51.03 -6.18 -2.75
C ALA A 234 52.09 -6.15 -3.87
N ASN A 235 51.69 -6.03 -5.14
CA ASN A 235 52.60 -5.89 -6.27
C ASN A 235 53.30 -4.53 -6.29
N ALA A 236 52.59 -3.43 -5.98
CA ALA A 236 53.18 -2.11 -5.83
C ALA A 236 54.21 -2.06 -4.68
N ASN A 237 53.87 -2.63 -3.52
CA ASN A 237 54.79 -2.71 -2.38
C ASN A 237 56.04 -3.56 -2.70
N LYS A 238 55.88 -4.66 -3.47
CA LYS A 238 57.02 -5.46 -3.97
C LYS A 238 57.90 -4.65 -4.93
N ALA A 239 57.30 -3.90 -5.86
CA ALA A 239 58.03 -3.04 -6.79
C ALA A 239 58.81 -1.93 -6.06
N GLN A 240 58.18 -1.27 -5.08
CA GLN A 240 58.84 -0.28 -4.22
C GLN A 240 59.96 -0.90 -3.38
N ALA A 241 59.77 -2.10 -2.83
CA ALA A 241 60.81 -2.80 -2.09
C ALA A 241 62.00 -3.19 -2.99
N ALA A 242 61.74 -3.59 -4.24
CA ALA A 242 62.79 -3.87 -5.22
C ALA A 242 63.54 -2.58 -5.62
N GLU A 243 62.82 -1.49 -5.91
CA GLU A 243 63.42 -0.19 -6.22
C GLU A 243 64.29 0.34 -5.06
N LEU A 244 63.81 0.22 -3.82
CA LEU A 244 64.59 0.58 -2.63
C LEU A 244 65.83 -0.30 -2.44
N ALA A 245 65.74 -1.60 -2.74
CA ALA A 245 66.89 -2.50 -2.70
C ALA A 245 67.92 -2.16 -3.80
N GLU A 246 67.48 -1.88 -5.03
CA GLU A 246 68.36 -1.41 -6.11
C GLU A 246 69.04 -0.09 -5.75
N ARG A 247 68.30 0.89 -5.21
CA ARG A 247 68.88 2.14 -4.69
C ARG A 247 69.93 1.88 -3.61
N GLN A 248 69.64 1.04 -2.61
CA GLN A 248 70.60 0.68 -1.56
C GLN A 248 71.82 -0.09 -2.07
N HIS A 249 71.72 -0.80 -3.21
CA HIS A 249 72.87 -1.44 -3.85
C HIS A 249 73.70 -0.46 -4.69
N CYS A 250 73.07 0.53 -5.32
CA CYS A 250 73.74 1.54 -6.14
C CYS A 250 74.30 2.71 -5.31
N GLU A 251 73.66 3.13 -4.22
CA GLU A 251 74.10 4.24 -3.36
C GLU A 251 75.57 4.10 -2.91
N PRO A 252 76.04 2.96 -2.37
CA PRO A 252 77.45 2.78 -2.02
C PRO A 252 78.40 2.84 -3.22
N GLN A 253 77.95 2.49 -4.42
CA GLN A 253 78.76 2.58 -5.64
C GLN A 253 78.88 4.04 -6.08
N CYS A 254 77.77 4.78 -6.11
CA CYS A 254 77.75 6.22 -6.39
C CYS A 254 78.53 7.02 -5.34
N GLU A 255 78.45 6.66 -4.05
CA GLU A 255 79.29 7.24 -2.99
C GLU A 255 80.77 6.93 -3.21
N GLN A 256 81.14 5.71 -3.58
CA GLN A 256 82.53 5.36 -3.91
C GLN A 256 83.04 6.14 -5.13
N GLU A 257 82.24 6.26 -6.19
CA GLU A 257 82.58 7.07 -7.37
C GLU A 257 82.73 8.56 -7.01
N ALA A 258 81.82 9.12 -6.21
CA ALA A 258 81.90 10.50 -5.74
C ALA A 258 83.13 10.73 -4.86
N ASN A 259 83.43 9.81 -3.94
CA ASN A 259 84.63 9.85 -3.09
C ASN A 259 85.91 9.75 -3.94
N LEU A 260 85.97 8.86 -4.93
CA LEU A 260 87.10 8.75 -5.85
C LEU A 260 87.27 10.02 -6.69
N MET A 261 86.17 10.59 -7.19
CA MET A 261 86.20 11.87 -7.91
C MET A 261 86.62 13.02 -7.00
N GLU A 262 86.22 13.04 -5.73
CA GLU A 262 86.71 14.03 -4.76
C GLU A 262 88.20 13.86 -4.51
N ILE A 263 88.69 12.63 -4.27
CA ILE A 263 90.12 12.35 -4.09
C ILE A 263 90.93 12.78 -5.31
N GLN A 264 90.48 12.46 -6.53
CA GLN A 264 91.12 12.91 -7.77
C GLN A 264 91.12 14.44 -7.86
N ASN A 265 89.98 15.10 -7.59
CA ASN A 265 89.89 16.55 -7.57
C ASN A 265 90.82 17.16 -6.51
N GLN A 266 90.94 16.59 -5.31
CA GLN A 266 91.87 17.04 -4.29
C GLN A 266 93.32 16.89 -4.77
N ILE A 267 93.71 15.73 -5.31
CA ILE A 267 95.05 15.47 -5.85
C ILE A 267 95.40 16.42 -7.01
N THR A 268 94.44 16.76 -7.87
CA THR A 268 94.65 17.64 -9.04
C THR A 268 94.54 19.14 -8.70
N ARG A 269 93.84 19.53 -7.62
CA ARG A 269 93.68 20.94 -7.20
C ARG A 269 95.04 21.61 -7.04
N ASP A 270 95.13 22.85 -7.52
CA ASP A 270 96.35 23.66 -7.52
C ASP A 270 96.97 23.91 -6.13
N LEU A 271 96.17 23.75 -5.06
CA LEU A 271 96.64 23.83 -3.68
C LEU A 271 97.60 22.68 -3.33
N LEU A 272 97.29 21.45 -3.73
CA LEU A 272 98.11 20.26 -3.44
C LEU A 272 99.18 19.98 -4.51
N THR A 273 98.93 20.34 -5.76
CA THR A 273 99.95 20.26 -6.83
C THR A 273 100.94 21.44 -6.82
N GLU A 274 100.68 22.45 -5.98
CA GLU A 274 101.43 23.70 -5.87
C GLU A 274 101.67 24.42 -7.21
N ASN A 275 100.71 24.32 -8.15
CA ASN A 275 100.84 24.81 -9.52
C ASN A 275 101.29 26.29 -9.58
N PRO A 276 102.47 26.60 -10.15
CA PRO A 276 102.99 27.97 -10.21
C PRO A 276 102.17 28.89 -11.11
N GLN A 277 101.30 28.36 -11.98
CA GLN A 277 100.45 29.16 -12.87
C GLN A 277 99.38 29.96 -12.10
N VAL A 278 98.95 29.50 -10.91
CA VAL A 278 98.00 30.24 -10.05
C VAL A 278 98.54 31.60 -9.61
N ALA A 279 99.87 31.77 -9.59
CA ALA A 279 100.49 33.04 -9.26
C ALA A 279 100.39 34.10 -10.38
N GLN A 280 99.99 33.74 -11.60
CA GLN A 280 99.92 34.66 -12.73
C GLN A 280 98.62 35.50 -12.67
N HIS A 281 98.74 36.82 -12.89
CA HIS A 281 97.55 37.69 -12.91
C HIS A 281 96.75 37.50 -14.22
N PRO A 282 95.43 37.17 -14.16
CA PRO A 282 94.65 36.76 -15.34
C PRO A 282 94.62 37.75 -16.52
N MET A 283 94.73 39.05 -16.25
CA MET A 283 94.72 40.10 -17.27
C MET A 283 96.11 40.69 -17.58
N ALA A 284 97.16 40.27 -16.87
CA ALA A 284 98.49 40.85 -16.97
C ALA A 284 99.58 39.79 -16.70
N PRO A 285 100.03 39.02 -17.72
CA PRO A 285 100.93 37.87 -17.52
C PRO A 285 102.29 38.20 -16.88
N HIS A 286 102.69 39.48 -16.88
CA HIS A 286 103.92 39.97 -16.27
C HIS A 286 103.75 40.41 -14.80
N TRP A 287 102.52 40.40 -14.27
CA TRP A 287 102.23 40.66 -12.85
C TRP A 287 101.93 39.36 -12.12
N VAL A 288 102.47 39.26 -10.91
CA VAL A 288 102.31 38.11 -10.02
C VAL A 288 101.35 38.49 -8.90
N LEU A 289 100.39 37.62 -8.59
CA LEU A 289 99.45 37.79 -7.47
C LEU A 289 100.21 37.64 -6.14
N PRO A 290 100.32 38.70 -5.30
CA PRO A 290 101.24 38.69 -4.14
C PRO A 290 100.97 37.58 -3.12
N TYR A 291 99.71 37.16 -2.97
CA TYR A 291 99.27 36.14 -2.01
C TYR A 291 99.43 34.70 -2.53
N CYS A 292 99.71 34.50 -3.82
CA CYS A 292 99.94 33.18 -4.43
C CYS A 292 101.41 32.97 -4.84
N TRP A 293 102.32 33.90 -4.52
CA TRP A 293 103.70 33.82 -4.97
C TRP A 293 104.51 32.76 -4.20
N LYS A 294 104.97 31.72 -4.90
CA LYS A 294 105.77 30.59 -4.36
C LYS A 294 107.23 30.62 -4.82
N GLY A 295 107.83 31.80 -4.93
CA GLY A 295 109.24 31.97 -5.33
C GLY A 295 109.48 32.13 -6.84
N MET A 296 110.74 32.02 -7.26
CA MET A 296 111.15 32.24 -8.66
C MET A 296 110.92 30.99 -9.53
N ILE A 297 110.47 31.21 -10.76
CA ILE A 297 110.26 30.15 -11.76
C ILE A 297 111.62 29.44 -12.02
N PRO A 298 111.67 28.11 -12.15
CA PRO A 298 112.92 27.38 -12.40
C PRO A 298 113.72 27.85 -13.63
N GLU A 299 113.08 28.51 -14.60
CA GLU A 299 113.72 29.10 -15.79
C GLU A 299 114.39 30.46 -15.51
N GLN A 300 113.90 31.21 -14.52
CA GLN A 300 114.45 32.52 -14.12
C GLN A 300 115.76 32.37 -13.36
N GLN A 301 115.90 31.33 -12.53
CA GLN A 301 117.11 31.06 -11.74
C GLN A 301 118.38 30.87 -12.60
N PRO A 302 118.41 30.04 -13.66
CA PRO A 302 119.58 29.91 -14.54
C PRO A 302 119.78 31.13 -15.44
N ALA A 303 118.77 31.99 -15.65
CA ALA A 303 118.99 33.29 -16.30
C ALA A 303 119.76 34.24 -15.38
N ILE A 304 119.40 34.30 -14.08
CA ILE A 304 120.11 35.10 -13.07
C ILE A 304 121.55 34.58 -12.89
N ARG A 305 121.76 33.27 -12.80
CA ARG A 305 123.11 32.68 -12.70
C ARG A 305 123.99 33.05 -13.91
N ARG A 306 123.46 32.94 -15.14
CA ARG A 306 124.17 33.38 -16.36
C ARG A 306 124.54 34.86 -16.34
N VAL A 307 123.68 35.73 -15.81
CA VAL A 307 123.99 37.16 -15.64
C VAL A 307 125.07 37.38 -14.57
N GLN A 308 125.04 36.63 -13.46
CA GLN A 308 126.08 36.70 -12.41
C GLN A 308 127.44 36.20 -12.90
N GLU A 309 127.47 35.12 -13.70
CA GLU A 309 128.67 34.60 -14.35
C GLU A 309 129.26 35.62 -15.34
N ALA A 310 128.40 36.29 -16.13
CA ALA A 310 128.82 37.38 -17.01
C ALA A 310 129.38 38.58 -16.22
N GLN A 311 128.75 38.99 -15.11
CA GLN A 311 129.26 40.04 -14.24
C GLN A 311 130.59 39.69 -13.58
N HIS A 312 130.81 38.42 -13.22
CA HIS A 312 132.08 37.94 -12.66
C HIS A 312 133.21 38.07 -13.68
N SER A 313 133.00 37.52 -14.89
CA SER A 313 133.99 37.56 -15.98
C SER A 313 134.27 38.98 -16.50
N GLU A 314 133.26 39.86 -16.56
CA GLU A 314 133.46 41.28 -16.87
C GLU A 314 134.31 41.98 -15.81
N LYS A 315 134.08 41.68 -14.52
CA LYS A 315 134.87 42.26 -13.41
C LYS A 315 136.29 41.70 -13.34
N GLU A 316 136.50 40.42 -13.66
CA GLU A 316 137.83 39.83 -13.80
C GLU A 316 138.59 40.48 -14.96
N ALA A 317 137.93 40.71 -16.11
CA ALA A 317 138.54 41.41 -17.24
C ALA A 317 138.90 42.86 -16.91
N GLN A 318 138.05 43.58 -16.17
CA GLN A 318 138.38 44.92 -15.65
C GLN A 318 139.63 44.88 -14.76
N HIS A 319 139.71 43.94 -13.82
CA HIS A 319 140.86 43.87 -12.92
C HIS A 319 142.16 43.45 -13.63
N GLN A 320 142.09 42.60 -14.67
CA GLN A 320 143.23 42.30 -15.53
C GLN A 320 143.69 43.53 -16.34
N ALA A 321 142.77 44.37 -16.80
CA ALA A 321 143.09 45.62 -17.48
C ALA A 321 143.73 46.65 -16.54
N GLU A 322 143.25 46.77 -15.29
CA GLU A 322 143.90 47.58 -14.25
C GLU A 322 145.34 47.10 -13.98
N GLN A 323 145.54 45.80 -13.73
CA GLN A 323 146.88 45.23 -13.51
C GLN A 323 147.83 45.43 -14.70
N ALA A 324 147.31 45.39 -15.94
CA ALA A 324 148.11 45.67 -17.13
C ALA A 324 148.54 47.15 -17.19
N LEU A 325 147.65 48.09 -16.88
CA LEU A 325 147.97 49.52 -16.80
C LEU A 325 148.97 49.83 -15.68
N ASP A 326 148.82 49.21 -14.50
CA ASP A 326 149.76 49.35 -13.40
C ASP A 326 151.15 48.82 -13.78
N ALA A 327 151.24 47.67 -14.46
CA ALA A 327 152.49 47.11 -14.97
C ALA A 327 153.15 47.98 -16.07
N GLU A 328 152.35 48.67 -16.90
CA GLU A 328 152.84 49.67 -17.85
C GLU A 328 153.42 50.90 -17.11
N TRP A 329 152.74 51.40 -16.07
CA TRP A 329 153.22 52.48 -15.21
C TRP A 329 154.51 52.11 -14.46
N GLU A 330 154.59 50.91 -13.86
CA GLU A 330 155.82 50.41 -13.24
C GLU A 330 156.97 50.29 -14.25
N SER A 331 156.68 49.79 -15.46
CA SER A 331 157.67 49.72 -16.55
C SER A 331 158.16 51.09 -16.99
N GLN A 332 157.28 52.09 -17.04
CA GLN A 332 157.64 53.47 -17.35
C GLN A 332 158.45 54.12 -16.21
N ALA A 333 158.09 53.86 -14.95
CA ALA A 333 158.83 54.33 -13.78
C ALA A 333 160.23 53.70 -13.70
N MET A 334 160.37 52.41 -14.01
CA MET A 334 161.68 51.75 -14.07
C MET A 334 162.57 52.32 -15.17
N ARG A 335 162.02 52.60 -16.36
CA ARG A 335 162.76 53.28 -17.45
C ARG A 335 163.18 54.71 -17.07
N SER A 336 162.31 55.46 -16.39
CA SER A 336 162.65 56.82 -15.96
C SER A 336 163.69 56.83 -14.82
N ALA A 337 163.64 55.86 -13.91
CA ALA A 337 164.65 55.67 -12.88
C ALA A 337 166.02 55.26 -13.45
N GLN A 338 166.05 54.38 -14.47
CA GLN A 338 167.28 54.05 -15.20
C GLN A 338 167.89 55.28 -15.87
N ALA A 339 167.10 56.05 -16.63
CA ALA A 339 167.56 57.29 -17.26
C ALA A 339 168.03 58.33 -16.23
N ALA A 340 167.40 58.41 -15.04
CA ALA A 340 167.85 59.29 -13.96
C ALA A 340 169.21 58.85 -13.38
N MET A 341 169.45 57.54 -13.21
CA MET A 341 170.76 57.04 -12.76
C MET A 341 171.85 57.28 -13.81
N GLU A 342 171.56 57.08 -15.10
CA GLU A 342 172.50 57.38 -16.19
C GLU A 342 172.90 58.87 -16.21
N LEU A 343 171.94 59.78 -15.98
CA LEU A 343 172.22 61.21 -15.83
C LEU A 343 173.04 61.51 -14.57
N GLU A 344 172.74 60.88 -13.44
CA GLU A 344 173.50 61.08 -12.19
C GLU A 344 174.95 60.57 -12.31
N GLU A 345 175.19 59.48 -13.06
CA GLU A 345 176.54 59.01 -13.38
C GLU A 345 177.30 60.01 -14.26
N GLN A 346 176.66 60.55 -15.30
CA GLN A 346 177.25 61.60 -16.15
C GLN A 346 177.60 62.86 -15.34
N GLU A 347 176.73 63.30 -14.42
CA GLU A 347 177.02 64.42 -13.51
C GLU A 347 178.20 64.13 -12.57
N ARG A 348 178.30 62.90 -12.04
CA ARG A 348 179.41 62.46 -11.18
C ARG A 348 180.74 62.44 -11.93
N GLU A 349 180.76 61.97 -13.18
CA GLU A 349 181.96 61.98 -14.04
C GLU A 349 182.42 63.41 -14.32
N LEU A 350 181.53 64.30 -14.76
CA LEU A 350 181.82 65.72 -14.99
C LEU A 350 182.34 66.39 -13.71
N CYS A 351 181.70 66.14 -12.55
CA CYS A 351 182.17 66.63 -11.27
C CYS A 351 183.58 66.13 -10.92
N ALA A 352 183.93 64.89 -11.27
CA ALA A 352 185.26 64.31 -11.03
C ALA A 352 186.34 64.90 -11.97
N GLU A 353 185.98 65.29 -13.19
CA GLU A 353 186.86 66.07 -14.08
C GLU A 353 187.09 67.48 -13.55
N PHE A 354 186.03 68.22 -13.18
CA PHE A 354 186.17 69.55 -12.59
C PHE A 354 187.02 69.53 -11.31
N ARG A 355 186.85 68.52 -10.43
CA ARG A 355 187.71 68.35 -9.24
C ARG A 355 189.18 68.08 -9.60
N ARG A 356 189.46 67.30 -10.65
CA ARG A 356 190.84 67.08 -11.13
C ARG A 356 191.46 68.38 -11.68
N GLY A 357 190.72 69.17 -12.45
CA GLY A 357 191.16 70.47 -12.94
C GLY A 357 191.41 71.50 -11.83
N LEU A 358 190.51 71.59 -10.85
CA LEU A 358 190.69 72.45 -9.67
C LEU A 358 191.90 72.00 -8.81
N GLY A 359 192.12 70.69 -8.70
CA GLY A 359 193.28 70.13 -8.00
C GLY A 359 194.62 70.53 -8.61
N SER A 360 194.75 70.47 -9.94
CA SER A 360 195.98 70.90 -10.63
C SER A 360 196.20 72.41 -10.54
N PHE A 361 195.13 73.22 -10.63
CA PHE A 361 195.21 74.68 -10.48
C PHE A 361 195.64 75.10 -9.06
N ASN A 362 195.05 74.51 -8.03
CA ASN A 362 195.43 74.77 -6.63
C ASN A 362 196.89 74.36 -6.32
N GLN A 363 197.41 73.31 -6.95
CA GLN A 363 198.83 72.94 -6.83
C GLN A 363 199.78 73.95 -7.49
N GLN A 364 199.36 74.61 -8.58
CA GLN A 364 200.14 75.71 -9.18
C GLN A 364 200.13 76.92 -8.24
N LEU A 365 198.96 77.35 -7.77
CA LEU A 365 198.81 78.47 -6.84
C LEU A 365 199.67 78.28 -5.56
N ALA A 366 199.65 77.08 -4.97
CA ALA A 366 200.42 76.76 -3.77
C ALA A 366 201.95 76.80 -4.00
N LYS A 367 202.43 76.49 -5.22
CA LYS A 367 203.85 76.62 -5.57
C LYS A 367 204.27 78.08 -5.70
N GLU A 368 203.44 78.91 -6.35
CA GLU A 368 203.67 80.36 -6.46
C GLU A 368 203.67 81.04 -5.09
N GLN A 369 202.72 80.69 -4.23
CA GLN A 369 202.59 81.26 -2.88
C GLN A 369 203.76 80.86 -1.97
N ASN A 370 204.22 79.61 -2.02
CA ASN A 370 205.44 79.17 -1.32
C ASN A 370 206.70 79.86 -1.87
N ALA A 371 206.81 80.08 -3.18
CA ALA A 371 207.93 80.82 -3.76
C ALA A 371 207.98 82.28 -3.26
N GLN A 372 206.82 82.95 -3.17
CA GLN A 372 206.72 84.29 -2.57
C GLN A 372 207.09 84.29 -1.08
N GLN A 373 206.60 83.34 -0.28
CA GLN A 373 206.93 83.26 1.15
C GLN A 373 208.42 83.01 1.39
N ASN A 374 209.05 82.15 0.58
CA ASN A 374 210.50 81.91 0.64
C ASN A 374 211.31 83.17 0.30
N TYR A 375 210.86 83.97 -0.66
CA TYR A 375 211.47 85.26 -1.00
C TYR A 375 211.36 86.26 0.17
N LEU A 376 210.18 86.41 0.77
CA LEU A 376 209.96 87.31 1.92
C LEU A 376 210.83 86.91 3.13
N ASN A 377 210.84 85.62 3.48
CA ASN A 377 211.55 85.10 4.66
C ASN A 377 213.08 85.17 4.54
N SER A 378 213.64 85.06 3.33
CA SER A 378 215.10 85.01 3.13
C SER A 378 215.75 86.36 2.83
N ILE A 379 214.99 87.35 2.36
CA ILE A 379 215.53 88.67 1.93
C ILE A 379 215.04 89.81 2.83
N ILE A 380 213.77 89.80 3.26
CA ILE A 380 213.15 90.94 3.95
C ILE A 380 213.15 90.77 5.48
N TYR A 381 212.91 89.57 5.99
CA TYR A 381 212.74 89.35 7.44
C TYR A 381 214.02 89.02 8.22
N THR A 382 215.17 88.91 7.55
CA THR A 382 216.50 88.74 8.19
C THR A 382 217.13 90.08 8.58
N ASN A 383 216.73 90.61 9.73
CA ASN A 383 217.37 91.78 10.34
C ASN A 383 218.77 91.42 10.86
N GLN A 384 219.82 92.01 10.27
CA GLN A 384 221.16 91.96 10.86
C GLN A 384 221.34 93.05 11.93
N PRO A 385 222.09 92.80 13.03
CA PRO A 385 222.23 93.77 14.11
C PRO A 385 222.93 95.05 13.65
N THR A 386 222.29 96.20 13.89
CA THR A 386 222.91 97.51 13.65
C THR A 386 223.78 97.89 14.86
N ALA A 387 224.97 98.45 14.62
CA ALA A 387 226.01 98.65 15.64
C ALA A 387 225.60 99.45 16.90
N GLN A 388 224.55 100.27 16.83
CA GLN A 388 223.99 100.96 18.00
C GLN A 388 223.41 100.01 19.07
N TYR A 389 222.97 98.81 18.71
CA TYR A 389 222.30 97.85 19.61
C TYR A 389 223.20 97.37 20.75
N HIS A 390 224.50 97.18 20.50
CA HIS A 390 225.42 96.60 21.48
C HIS A 390 225.94 97.59 22.53
N LEU A 391 225.77 98.90 22.32
CA LEU A 391 226.21 99.94 23.26
C LEU A 391 225.15 100.32 24.32
N GLN A 392 223.96 99.70 24.29
CA GLN A 392 222.86 100.02 25.20
C GLN A 392 222.88 99.26 26.54
N PHE A 393 223.71 98.23 26.69
CA PHE A 393 223.69 97.36 27.87
C PHE A 393 224.80 97.68 28.89
N ASN A 394 224.44 97.63 30.17
CA ASN A 394 225.31 97.80 31.35
C ASN A 394 225.98 99.18 31.50
N THR A 395 225.22 100.23 31.16
CA THR A 395 225.50 101.64 31.43
C THR A 395 224.99 102.14 32.80
N SER A 396 224.58 101.24 33.72
CA SER A 396 224.23 101.59 35.11
C SER A 396 224.52 100.44 36.08
N SER A 397 224.84 100.76 37.35
CA SER A 397 225.35 99.80 38.34
C SER A 397 224.25 99.19 39.23
N ARG A 398 223.48 98.25 38.67
CA ARG A 398 222.61 97.35 39.44
C ARG A 398 222.95 95.90 39.14
#